data_AF-A0A556QSV4-F1
#
_entry.id   AF-A0A556QSV4-F1
#
_cell.length_a   1.000
_cell.length_b   1.000
_cell.length_c   1.000
_cell.angle_alpha   90.00
_cell.angle_beta   90.00
_cell.angle_gamma   90.00
#
_symmetry.space_group_name_H-M   'P 1'
#
loop_
_entity.id
_entity.type
_entity.pdbx_description
1 polymer ?
#
loop_
_entity_poly.entity_id
_entity_poly.type
_entity_poly.pdbx_seq_one_letter_code
_entity_poly.pdbx_strand_id
1 'polypeptide(L)'
;MSPSSSKACVILAFNASNQLLVRKHEGAGFDLAFTGPDTSKALAQLDAVFPAHTGLAEYFHAEINQTRHRVVFTQISGRPSDPSLQFQSIEQLEAHTATLGAGLRTVLAAIDPYLIHIPYLQLGENDFIYKFRPEKDRNLALYSQDADTSALYQSALCSAIKAIARRREGVATAPIPLDFGAVRYLIPSHFGFCLGVKNAIDRAYETLAANPGRRVFMLSELIHNPFVNEDLLRRGLRYLQSEKGVPFAVNGQKATAAPFLPLLWDTLTSDDVVIIPAFGATDEDKKRLVRKGIAVCQYDATCMLVEKVWKAARTYGREGYTVVIHGKHEHEETKATFSNTRRYAPAVIVRNLAETQLLGEVITQSLTDPAGAQTRFESVFADRHTPGFAVARDLARVAVVNQTTLLMNETREIIAHLRELYANIFGPDVAGEPARVGGSGRNDTLCYATQVNQDALARALEEPLDAAFIIGGKNSSNTYQLYRLCAQKLGDKAFFIQSETNIRSLSEVEHYVFPAAGPAHGGHVEVNSLWPEASSGQGPRHILITGGASCPDGVIQQVITRINSLFPASEIRSIADVQAGIEAFAIKA
;
A
#
# COMPACT_ATOMS: atom_id res chain seq x y z
N MET A 1 -12.93 44.50 -2.27
CA MET A 1 -13.42 43.71 -1.11
C MET A 1 -14.80 44.22 -0.76
N SER A 2 -15.83 43.38 -0.90
CA SER A 2 -17.17 43.60 -0.35
C SER A 2 -17.42 42.49 0.67
N PRO A 3 -17.93 42.77 1.88
CA PRO A 3 -18.09 41.75 2.91
C PRO A 3 -19.32 40.88 2.62
N SER A 4 -19.11 39.56 2.64
CA SER A 4 -20.05 38.54 3.12
C SER A 4 -21.54 38.73 2.74
N SER A 5 -21.96 38.21 1.57
CA SER A 5 -23.32 37.64 1.53
C SER A 5 -23.27 36.39 2.39
N SER A 6 -23.91 36.43 3.57
CA SER A 6 -23.95 35.27 4.45
C SER A 6 -24.74 34.17 3.73
N LYS A 7 -24.03 33.20 3.15
CA LYS A 7 -24.65 32.05 2.50
C LYS A 7 -25.17 31.12 3.60
N ALA A 8 -26.41 30.68 3.45
CA ALA A 8 -27.00 29.66 4.30
C ALA A 8 -26.07 28.45 4.42
N CYS A 9 -26.08 27.78 5.56
CA CYS A 9 -25.10 26.75 5.90
C CYS A 9 -25.79 25.50 6.44
N VAL A 10 -25.28 24.35 6.02
CA VAL A 10 -25.59 23.02 6.57
C VAL A 10 -24.29 22.46 7.13
N ILE A 11 -24.31 22.03 8.39
CA ILE A 11 -23.19 21.32 9.01
C ILE A 11 -23.54 19.83 9.10
N LEU A 12 -22.75 19.00 8.44
CA LEU A 12 -22.82 17.55 8.58
C LEU A 12 -21.78 17.11 9.63
N ALA A 13 -22.28 16.70 10.79
CA ALA A 13 -21.44 16.24 11.89
C ALA A 13 -21.37 14.71 11.89
N PHE A 14 -20.16 14.15 11.81
CA PHE A 14 -19.92 12.72 11.78
C PHE A 14 -19.24 12.25 13.06
N ASN A 15 -19.54 11.04 13.55
CA ASN A 15 -18.75 10.42 14.62
C ASN A 15 -17.48 9.71 14.07
N ALA A 16 -16.69 9.12 14.97
CA ALA A 16 -15.49 8.36 14.61
C ALA A 16 -15.77 7.11 13.76
N SER A 17 -17.00 6.61 13.79
CA SER A 17 -17.50 5.52 12.93
C SER A 17 -18.13 6.05 11.63
N ASN A 18 -17.88 7.30 11.25
CA ASN A 18 -18.38 7.89 10.00
C ASN A 18 -19.92 7.93 9.88
N GLN A 19 -20.66 7.77 10.98
CA GLN A 19 -22.12 7.91 10.98
C GLN A 19 -22.49 9.38 11.06
N LEU A 20 -23.50 9.79 10.29
CA LEU A 20 -24.02 11.15 10.26
C LEU A 20 -24.97 11.38 11.42
N LEU A 21 -24.79 12.49 12.14
CA LEU A 21 -25.76 12.96 13.10
C LEU A 21 -26.95 13.59 12.37
N VAL A 22 -28.15 13.07 12.63
CA VAL A 22 -29.42 13.53 12.07
C VAL A 22 -30.42 13.82 13.18
N ARG A 23 -31.42 14.65 12.88
CA ARG A 23 -32.54 14.93 13.78
C ARG A 23 -33.73 14.06 13.42
N LYS A 24 -34.26 13.32 14.38
CA LYS A 24 -35.49 12.55 14.25
C LYS A 24 -36.68 13.42 14.60
N HIS A 25 -37.69 13.46 13.72
CA HIS A 25 -38.97 14.10 13.98
C HIS A 25 -40.02 13.05 14.35
N GLU A 26 -40.88 13.36 15.33
CA GLU A 26 -42.01 12.50 15.67
C GLU A 26 -42.92 12.31 14.44
N GLY A 27 -43.08 11.06 14.00
CA GLY A 27 -43.92 10.71 12.85
C GLY A 27 -43.38 11.04 11.45
N ALA A 28 -42.23 11.73 11.31
CA ALA A 28 -41.77 12.32 10.03
C ALA A 28 -40.33 11.96 9.61
N GLY A 29 -39.74 10.87 10.14
CA GLY A 29 -38.43 10.36 9.74
C GLY A 29 -37.24 11.21 10.23
N PHE A 30 -36.19 11.34 9.42
CA PHE A 30 -34.95 12.05 9.76
C PHE A 30 -34.73 13.30 8.90
N ASP A 31 -34.18 14.36 9.49
CA ASP A 31 -33.77 15.60 8.81
C ASP A 31 -32.38 16.08 9.27
N LEU A 32 -31.88 17.16 8.66
CA LEU A 32 -30.60 17.79 8.97
C LEU A 32 -30.55 18.25 10.43
N ALA A 33 -29.49 17.86 11.15
CA ALA A 33 -29.32 18.23 12.56
C ALA A 33 -29.03 19.72 12.77
N PHE A 34 -28.23 20.31 11.89
CA PHE A 34 -27.69 21.67 12.02
C PHE A 34 -27.78 22.43 10.70
N THR A 35 -28.65 23.45 10.68
CA THR A 35 -28.82 24.35 9.54
C THR A 35 -29.01 25.79 10.01
N GLY A 36 -28.51 26.76 9.25
CA GLY A 36 -28.63 28.17 9.62
C GLY A 36 -28.59 29.11 8.42
N PRO A 37 -29.03 30.37 8.60
CA PRO A 37 -28.93 31.41 7.58
C PRO A 37 -27.47 31.78 7.26
N ASP A 38 -26.55 31.41 8.15
CA ASP A 38 -25.11 31.58 7.99
C ASP A 38 -24.36 30.50 8.79
N THR A 39 -23.05 30.42 8.59
CA THR A 39 -22.18 29.44 9.27
C THR A 39 -22.12 29.65 10.78
N SER A 40 -22.18 30.90 11.26
CA SER A 40 -22.12 31.20 12.70
C SER A 40 -23.35 30.68 13.44
N LYS A 41 -24.54 30.86 12.85
CA LYS A 41 -25.80 30.35 13.40
C LYS A 41 -25.88 28.82 13.38
N ALA A 42 -25.40 28.18 12.30
CA ALA A 42 -25.34 26.72 12.25
C ALA A 42 -24.32 26.17 13.26
N LEU A 43 -23.17 26.82 13.39
CA LEU A 43 -22.12 26.45 14.35
C LEU A 43 -22.58 26.61 15.80
N ALA A 44 -23.30 27.69 16.13
CA ALA A 44 -23.86 27.88 17.46
C ALA A 44 -24.83 26.75 17.87
N GLN A 45 -25.58 26.16 16.92
CA GLN A 45 -26.41 24.98 17.19
C GLN A 45 -25.56 23.73 17.46
N LEU A 46 -24.46 23.56 16.71
CA LEU A 46 -23.52 22.47 16.94
C LEU A 46 -22.85 22.61 18.31
N ASP A 47 -22.29 23.76 18.63
CA ASP A 47 -21.54 24.03 19.86
C ASP A 47 -22.38 23.85 21.12
N ALA A 48 -23.68 24.13 21.04
CA ALA A 48 -24.63 23.92 22.13
C ALA A 48 -24.78 22.44 22.50
N VAL A 49 -24.50 21.52 21.56
CA VAL A 49 -24.62 20.06 21.77
C VAL A 49 -23.23 19.40 21.89
N PHE A 50 -22.29 19.83 21.05
CA PHE A 50 -20.94 19.28 20.94
C PHE A 50 -19.92 20.43 20.98
N PRO A 51 -19.46 20.85 22.16
CA PRO A 51 -18.47 21.93 22.29
C PRO A 51 -17.07 21.54 21.77
N ALA A 52 -16.83 20.25 21.51
CA ALA A 52 -15.58 19.73 20.96
C ALA A 52 -15.82 19.02 19.63
N HIS A 53 -15.26 19.57 18.56
CA HIS A 53 -15.35 19.05 17.20
C HIS A 53 -14.13 19.47 16.38
N THR A 54 -13.88 18.82 15.24
CA THR A 54 -12.82 19.24 14.31
C THR A 54 -13.19 20.53 13.59
N GLY A 55 -12.23 21.20 12.96
CA GLY A 55 -12.51 22.35 12.10
C GLY A 55 -13.56 22.03 11.02
N LEU A 56 -14.34 23.05 10.62
CA LEU A 56 -15.33 22.93 9.56
C LEU A 56 -14.63 22.89 8.19
N ALA A 57 -14.88 21.84 7.39
CA ALA A 57 -14.36 21.70 6.04
C ALA A 57 -15.49 21.82 5.01
N GLU A 58 -15.41 22.81 4.10
CA GLU A 58 -16.39 22.99 3.03
C GLU A 58 -16.09 22.09 1.84
N TYR A 59 -17.12 21.42 1.32
CA TYR A 59 -16.98 20.48 0.21
C TYR A 59 -17.85 20.82 -1.00
N PHE A 60 -19.11 21.17 -0.77
CA PHE A 60 -20.05 21.44 -1.87
C PHE A 60 -21.17 22.40 -1.48
N HIS A 61 -21.99 22.73 -2.47
CA HIS A 61 -23.22 23.49 -2.27
C HIS A 61 -24.44 22.64 -2.62
N ALA A 62 -25.52 22.84 -1.87
CA ALA A 62 -26.80 22.19 -2.11
C ALA A 62 -27.92 23.24 -2.21
N GLU A 63 -28.84 23.08 -3.18
CA GLU A 63 -30.04 23.91 -3.25
C GLU A 63 -31.17 23.27 -2.43
N ILE A 64 -31.50 23.90 -1.30
CA ILE A 64 -32.54 23.44 -0.37
C ILE A 64 -33.60 24.54 -0.33
N ASN A 65 -34.84 24.23 -0.71
CA ASN A 65 -35.95 25.18 -0.75
C ASN A 65 -35.59 26.49 -1.48
N GLN A 66 -35.03 26.38 -2.69
CA GLN A 66 -34.58 27.51 -3.52
C GLN A 66 -33.45 28.38 -2.92
N THR A 67 -32.87 27.95 -1.79
CA THR A 67 -31.74 28.61 -1.16
C THR A 67 -30.48 27.78 -1.39
N ARG A 68 -29.40 28.43 -1.81
CA ARG A 68 -28.11 27.76 -1.96
C ARG A 68 -27.38 27.71 -0.63
N HIS A 69 -27.23 26.51 -0.07
CA HIS A 69 -26.49 26.26 1.16
C HIS A 69 -25.03 25.87 0.87
N ARG A 70 -24.11 26.34 1.72
CA ARG A 70 -22.78 25.76 1.89
C ARG A 70 -22.91 24.51 2.74
N VAL A 71 -22.38 23.38 2.26
CA VAL A 71 -22.34 22.14 3.02
C VAL A 71 -20.92 21.94 3.54
N VAL A 72 -20.79 21.95 4.87
CA VAL A 72 -19.51 21.78 5.56
C VAL A 72 -19.57 20.54 6.44
N PHE A 73 -18.46 19.82 6.55
CA PHE A 73 -18.36 18.63 7.39
C PHE A 73 -17.50 18.92 8.62
N THR A 74 -17.78 18.18 9.69
CA THR A 74 -16.97 18.16 10.90
C THR A 74 -17.07 16.77 11.54
N GLN A 75 -16.04 16.40 12.31
CA GLN A 75 -16.07 15.22 13.15
C GLN A 75 -16.28 15.62 14.60
N ILE A 76 -17.23 14.94 15.25
CA ILE A 76 -17.63 15.17 16.65
C ILE A 76 -17.31 13.93 17.50
N SER A 77 -17.09 14.15 18.79
CA SER A 77 -16.89 13.09 19.78
C SER A 77 -17.97 13.14 20.84
N GLY A 78 -18.35 11.97 21.37
CA GLY A 78 -19.39 11.83 22.40
C GLY A 78 -20.76 11.46 21.84
N ARG A 79 -21.76 11.46 22.73
CA ARG A 79 -23.16 11.16 22.40
C ARG A 79 -24.01 12.41 22.66
N PRO A 80 -25.01 12.70 21.80
CA PRO A 80 -25.91 13.81 22.05
C PRO A 80 -26.72 13.53 23.33
N SER A 81 -26.93 14.56 24.14
CA SER A 81 -27.86 14.51 25.27
C SER A 81 -29.33 14.60 24.83
N ASP A 82 -29.59 15.26 23.70
CA ASP A 82 -30.90 15.37 23.05
C ASP A 82 -31.25 14.04 22.36
N PRO A 83 -32.32 13.32 22.80
CA PRO A 83 -32.72 12.04 22.23
C PRO A 83 -33.26 12.14 20.79
N SER A 84 -33.62 13.35 20.32
CA SER A 84 -33.99 13.58 18.93
C SER A 84 -32.78 13.55 17.99
N LEU A 85 -31.56 13.71 18.50
CA LEU A 85 -30.34 13.61 17.71
C LEU A 85 -29.79 12.18 17.72
N GLN A 86 -29.61 11.60 16.53
CA GLN A 86 -29.23 10.20 16.39
C GLN A 86 -28.14 10.05 15.33
N PHE A 87 -27.18 9.17 15.57
CA PHE A 87 -26.21 8.77 14.56
C PHE A 87 -26.81 7.69 13.66
N GLN A 88 -26.76 7.89 12.36
CA GLN A 88 -27.19 6.93 11.34
C GLN A 88 -26.08 6.76 10.29
N SER A 89 -25.88 5.54 9.81
CA SER A 89 -25.01 5.34 8.66
C SER A 89 -25.66 5.94 7.41
N ILE A 90 -24.84 6.30 6.42
CA ILE A 90 -25.37 6.81 5.15
C ILE A 90 -26.22 5.74 4.46
N GLU A 91 -25.82 4.47 4.52
CA GLU A 91 -26.57 3.33 3.98
C GLU A 91 -27.96 3.21 4.63
N GLN A 92 -28.08 3.40 5.94
CA GLN A 92 -29.37 3.38 6.65
C GLN A 92 -30.29 4.51 6.18
N LEU A 93 -29.74 5.71 5.96
CA LEU A 93 -30.50 6.86 5.47
C LEU A 93 -30.91 6.67 4.01
N GLU A 94 -30.00 6.20 3.15
CA GLU A 94 -30.26 5.90 1.73
C GLU A 94 -31.35 4.81 1.57
N ALA A 95 -31.42 3.84 2.47
CA ALA A 95 -32.47 2.82 2.47
C ALA A 95 -33.89 3.36 2.78
N HIS A 96 -34.01 4.55 3.39
CA HIS A 96 -35.27 5.13 3.86
C HIS A 96 -35.54 6.54 3.30
N THR A 97 -35.02 6.85 2.11
CA THR A 97 -35.08 8.20 1.47
C THR A 97 -36.48 8.83 1.40
N ALA A 98 -37.53 8.02 1.27
CA ALA A 98 -38.92 8.49 1.20
C ALA A 98 -39.39 9.18 2.49
N THR A 99 -38.78 8.82 3.63
CA THR A 99 -39.11 9.38 4.95
C THR A 99 -38.19 10.52 5.37
N LEU A 100 -37.19 10.87 4.56
CA LEU A 100 -36.25 11.93 4.90
C LEU A 100 -36.82 13.31 4.59
N GLY A 101 -36.46 14.28 5.44
CA GLY A 101 -36.65 15.70 5.18
C GLY A 101 -35.99 16.12 3.86
N ALA A 102 -36.59 17.10 3.18
CA ALA A 102 -36.17 17.51 1.83
C ALA A 102 -34.70 17.97 1.80
N GLY A 103 -34.25 18.70 2.83
CA GLY A 103 -32.87 19.15 2.94
C GLY A 103 -31.88 17.99 3.06
N LEU A 104 -32.15 17.03 3.95
CA LEU A 104 -31.31 15.86 4.11
C LEU A 104 -31.25 15.02 2.83
N ARG A 105 -32.39 14.79 2.17
CA ARG A 105 -32.44 14.06 0.88
C ARG A 105 -31.60 14.74 -0.19
N THR A 106 -31.68 16.06 -0.34
CA THR A 106 -30.86 16.82 -1.29
C THR A 106 -29.37 16.68 -1.00
N VAL A 107 -28.97 16.80 0.28
CA VAL A 107 -27.58 16.67 0.68
C VAL A 107 -27.03 15.26 0.42
N LEU A 108 -27.79 14.23 0.78
CA LEU A 108 -27.41 12.84 0.54
C LEU A 108 -27.26 12.52 -0.95
N ALA A 109 -28.13 13.07 -1.80
CA ALA A 109 -28.01 12.89 -3.25
C ALA A 109 -26.71 13.44 -3.85
N ALA A 110 -26.05 14.38 -3.17
CA ALA A 110 -24.81 15.03 -3.64
C ALA A 110 -23.55 14.58 -2.88
N ILE A 111 -23.68 13.70 -1.87
CA ILE A 111 -22.58 13.43 -0.92
C ILE A 111 -21.52 12.45 -1.43
N ASP A 112 -21.85 11.57 -2.39
CA ASP A 112 -20.98 10.44 -2.80
C ASP A 112 -19.52 10.83 -3.08
N PRO A 113 -19.21 11.86 -3.89
CA PRO A 113 -17.81 12.22 -4.18
C PRO A 113 -17.02 12.62 -2.94
N TYR A 114 -17.71 13.04 -1.87
CA TYR A 114 -17.12 13.62 -0.67
C TYR A 114 -17.01 12.64 0.50
N LEU A 115 -17.64 11.46 0.40
CA LEU A 115 -17.58 10.43 1.43
C LEU A 115 -16.14 10.03 1.80
N ILE A 116 -15.23 10.07 0.82
CA ILE A 116 -13.82 9.74 1.00
C ILE A 116 -13.07 10.67 1.98
N HIS A 117 -13.60 11.86 2.23
CA HIS A 117 -12.99 12.84 3.14
C HIS A 117 -13.40 12.65 4.59
N ILE A 118 -14.58 12.07 4.84
CA ILE A 118 -15.18 11.95 6.18
C ILE A 118 -14.23 11.29 7.20
N PRO A 119 -13.55 10.17 6.89
CA PRO A 119 -12.68 9.52 7.87
C PRO A 119 -11.50 10.38 8.34
N TYR A 120 -11.11 11.37 7.55
CA TYR A 120 -9.83 12.08 7.70
C TYR A 120 -10.01 13.56 8.04
N LEU A 121 -11.19 13.99 8.49
CA LEU A 121 -11.51 15.40 8.82
C LEU A 121 -10.59 16.00 9.90
N GLN A 122 -9.97 15.16 10.72
CA GLN A 122 -9.00 15.55 11.75
C GLN A 122 -7.56 15.73 11.21
N LEU A 123 -7.28 15.28 9.98
CA LEU A 123 -5.95 15.31 9.39
C LEU A 123 -5.80 16.53 8.47
N GLY A 124 -4.74 17.29 8.68
CA GLY A 124 -4.28 18.29 7.73
C GLY A 124 -3.69 17.64 6.48
N GLU A 125 -3.52 18.44 5.43
CA GLU A 125 -2.97 17.96 4.16
C GLU A 125 -1.56 17.34 4.29
N ASN A 126 -0.74 17.87 5.19
CA ASN A 126 0.63 17.40 5.40
C ASN A 126 0.71 16.24 6.40
N ASP A 127 -0.38 15.92 7.10
CA ASP A 127 -0.40 14.85 8.08
C ASP A 127 -0.40 13.49 7.40
N PHE A 128 0.25 12.52 8.05
CA PHE A 128 0.19 11.12 7.66
C PHE A 128 -0.82 10.42 8.55
N ILE A 129 -1.54 9.45 8.02
CA ILE A 129 -2.47 8.65 8.81
C ILE A 129 -1.71 8.04 10.00
N TYR A 130 -0.53 7.48 9.74
CA TYR A 130 0.43 7.09 10.79
C TYR A 130 1.87 7.36 10.37
N LYS A 131 2.65 7.86 11.32
CA LYS A 131 4.11 7.98 11.17
C LYS A 131 4.79 6.66 11.50
N PHE A 132 6.01 6.49 10.99
CA PHE A 132 6.82 5.35 11.36
C PHE A 132 7.17 5.37 12.85
N ARG A 133 6.92 4.24 13.52
CA ARG A 133 7.22 4.07 14.95
C ARG A 133 8.68 3.70 15.16
N PRO A 134 9.40 4.36 16.09
CA PRO A 134 10.71 3.90 16.54
C PRO A 134 10.57 2.58 17.31
N GLU A 135 11.66 1.83 17.44
CA GLU A 135 11.63 0.49 18.04
C GLU A 135 11.09 0.46 19.48
N LYS A 136 11.41 1.48 20.28
CA LYS A 136 10.95 1.63 21.67
C LYS A 136 9.43 1.77 21.82
N ASP A 137 8.73 2.17 20.76
CA ASP A 137 7.27 2.38 20.77
C ASP A 137 6.53 1.15 20.19
N ARG A 138 7.24 0.06 19.89
CA ARG A 138 6.65 -1.20 19.40
C ARG A 138 6.27 -2.13 20.53
N ASN A 139 5.15 -2.81 20.37
CA ASN A 139 4.71 -3.85 21.30
C ASN A 139 5.25 -5.23 20.88
N LEU A 140 6.50 -5.52 21.25
CA LEU A 140 7.17 -6.77 20.89
C LEU A 140 6.48 -8.02 21.46
N ALA A 141 5.70 -7.89 22.55
CA ALA A 141 4.97 -9.00 23.15
C ALA A 141 3.92 -9.62 22.20
N LEU A 142 3.45 -8.87 21.20
CA LEU A 142 2.52 -9.36 20.19
C LEU A 142 3.14 -10.48 19.32
N TYR A 143 4.47 -10.50 19.19
CA TYR A 143 5.21 -11.51 18.42
C TYR A 143 5.61 -12.75 19.24
N SER A 144 5.27 -12.81 20.52
CA SER A 144 5.66 -13.88 21.45
C SER A 144 4.47 -14.57 22.11
N GLN A 145 3.28 -14.47 21.50
CA GLN A 145 2.07 -15.04 22.08
C GLN A 145 2.05 -16.58 22.06
N ASP A 146 2.71 -17.19 21.08
CA ASP A 146 2.85 -18.62 20.92
C ASP A 146 4.15 -18.98 20.17
N ALA A 147 4.51 -20.26 20.18
CA ALA A 147 5.76 -20.75 19.62
C ALA A 147 5.85 -20.58 18.10
N ASP A 148 4.73 -20.76 17.38
CA ASP A 148 4.70 -20.65 15.91
C ASP A 148 4.90 -19.19 15.49
N THR A 149 4.19 -18.27 16.14
CA THR A 149 4.37 -16.82 15.95
C THR A 149 5.82 -16.41 16.28
N SER A 150 6.36 -16.88 17.41
CA SER A 150 7.73 -16.55 17.80
C SER A 150 8.74 -17.06 16.77
N ALA A 151 8.58 -18.29 16.28
CA ALA A 151 9.45 -18.88 15.26
C ALA A 151 9.35 -18.17 13.90
N LEU A 152 8.19 -17.62 13.57
CA LEU A 152 7.96 -16.86 12.33
C LEU A 152 8.66 -15.49 12.37
N TYR A 153 8.49 -14.75 13.47
CA TYR A 153 8.90 -13.35 13.54
C TYR A 153 10.29 -13.11 14.14
N GLN A 154 10.73 -13.98 15.05
CA GLN A 154 11.95 -13.77 15.82
C GLN A 154 13.12 -14.60 15.29
N SER A 155 14.28 -13.96 15.22
CA SER A 155 15.52 -14.57 14.79
C SER A 155 16.67 -13.86 15.49
N ALA A 156 17.36 -14.58 16.38
CA ALA A 156 18.51 -14.05 17.10
C ALA A 156 19.66 -13.75 16.13
N LEU A 157 19.87 -14.62 15.14
CA LEU A 157 20.88 -14.44 14.11
C LEU A 157 20.59 -13.19 13.26
N CYS A 158 19.37 -13.03 12.74
CA CYS A 158 19.02 -11.85 11.94
C CYS A 158 19.07 -10.56 12.76
N SER A 159 18.71 -10.62 14.04
CA SER A 159 18.82 -9.48 14.95
C SER A 159 20.27 -9.05 15.14
N ALA A 160 21.19 -10.00 15.38
CA ALA A 160 22.63 -9.72 15.48
C ALA A 160 23.20 -9.13 14.18
N ILE A 161 22.81 -9.68 13.02
CA ILE A 161 23.22 -9.16 11.70
C ILE A 161 22.72 -7.71 11.51
N LYS A 162 21.44 -7.45 11.79
CA LYS A 162 20.86 -6.11 11.61
C LYS A 162 21.49 -5.07 12.54
N ALA A 163 21.86 -5.45 13.76
CA ALA A 163 22.53 -4.57 14.71
C ALA A 163 23.84 -3.99 14.17
N ILE A 164 24.59 -4.77 13.38
CA ILE A 164 25.83 -4.30 12.74
C ILE A 164 25.60 -3.66 11.37
N ALA A 165 24.70 -4.22 10.57
CA ALA A 165 24.53 -3.85 9.16
C ALA A 165 23.69 -2.59 8.97
N ARG A 166 22.71 -2.33 9.86
CA ARG A 166 21.70 -1.26 9.73
C ARG A 166 21.88 -0.12 10.71
N ARG A 167 23.11 0.36 10.87
CA ARG A 167 23.37 1.60 11.63
C ARG A 167 22.66 2.81 11.01
N ARG A 168 22.37 2.78 9.70
CA ARG A 168 21.62 3.81 8.95
C ARG A 168 20.62 3.16 8.00
N GLU A 169 19.34 3.14 8.36
CA GLU A 169 18.25 2.46 7.62
C GLU A 169 18.10 2.90 6.15
N GLY A 170 18.56 4.09 5.80
CA GLY A 170 18.48 4.65 4.45
C GLY A 170 19.71 4.41 3.56
N VAL A 171 20.71 3.64 4.01
CA VAL A 171 21.99 3.50 3.30
C VAL A 171 22.44 2.05 3.28
N ALA A 172 22.61 1.50 2.08
CA ALA A 172 23.19 0.18 1.90
C ALA A 172 24.69 0.18 2.26
N THR A 173 25.08 -0.71 3.15
CA THR A 173 26.47 -0.97 3.57
C THR A 173 26.97 -2.30 2.99
N ALA A 174 28.23 -2.65 3.26
CA ALA A 174 28.82 -3.91 2.82
C ALA A 174 28.00 -5.12 3.30
N PRO A 175 27.94 -6.21 2.51
CA PRO A 175 27.27 -7.44 2.93
C PRO A 175 27.99 -8.06 4.14
N ILE A 176 27.25 -8.86 4.92
CA ILE A 176 27.75 -9.54 6.11
C ILE A 176 28.07 -11.00 5.76
N PRO A 177 29.36 -11.40 5.79
CA PRO A 177 29.74 -12.79 5.63
C PRO A 177 29.47 -13.57 6.93
N LEU A 178 28.91 -14.76 6.80
CA LEU A 178 28.70 -15.71 7.90
C LEU A 178 29.44 -17.00 7.59
N ASP A 179 30.45 -17.34 8.40
CA ASP A 179 31.23 -18.55 8.19
C ASP A 179 30.74 -19.70 9.09
N PHE A 180 30.03 -20.66 8.49
CA PHE A 180 29.58 -21.88 9.16
C PHE A 180 30.51 -23.07 8.93
N GLY A 181 31.69 -22.91 8.30
CA GLY A 181 32.58 -24.02 7.97
C GLY A 181 32.33 -24.52 6.54
N ALA A 182 31.63 -25.66 6.39
CA ALA A 182 31.31 -26.25 5.07
C ALA A 182 30.40 -25.36 4.19
N VAL A 183 29.71 -24.41 4.82
CA VAL A 183 28.84 -23.44 4.15
C VAL A 183 29.17 -22.04 4.65
N ARG A 184 29.18 -21.09 3.75
CA ARG A 184 29.39 -19.67 4.02
C ARG A 184 28.26 -18.87 3.39
N TYR A 185 27.62 -18.03 4.20
CA TYR A 185 26.54 -17.19 3.71
C TYR A 185 27.00 -15.76 3.50
N LEU A 186 26.47 -15.12 2.48
CA LEU A 186 26.59 -13.69 2.26
C LEU A 186 25.20 -13.06 2.40
N ILE A 187 25.02 -12.24 3.43
CA ILE A 187 23.74 -11.57 3.71
C ILE A 187 23.87 -10.11 3.31
N PRO A 188 23.03 -9.59 2.38
CA PRO A 188 22.99 -8.15 2.10
C PRO A 188 22.76 -7.34 3.38
N SER A 189 23.26 -6.11 3.45
CA SER A 189 23.07 -5.28 4.65
C SER A 189 21.59 -4.97 4.96
N HIS A 190 20.72 -5.07 3.96
CA HIS A 190 19.27 -4.90 4.08
C HIS A 190 18.52 -6.07 3.43
N PHE A 191 17.54 -6.63 4.17
CA PHE A 191 16.79 -7.85 3.85
C PHE A 191 15.55 -8.01 4.78
N GLY A 192 14.54 -8.77 4.38
CA GLY A 192 13.38 -9.02 5.24
C GLY A 192 12.56 -7.75 5.53
N PHE A 193 11.79 -7.75 6.61
CA PHE A 193 10.81 -6.69 6.87
C PHE A 193 11.35 -5.26 6.81
N CYS A 194 10.65 -4.43 6.04
CA CYS A 194 10.83 -2.98 6.07
C CYS A 194 9.96 -2.34 7.17
N LEU A 195 10.25 -1.08 7.48
CA LEU A 195 9.56 -0.34 8.54
C LEU A 195 8.05 -0.19 8.31
N GLY A 196 7.63 -0.04 7.05
CA GLY A 196 6.21 0.03 6.67
C GLY A 196 5.48 -1.28 6.94
N VAL A 197 6.10 -2.41 6.61
CA VAL A 197 5.53 -3.74 6.87
C VAL A 197 5.46 -4.02 8.37
N LYS A 198 6.53 -3.77 9.13
CA LYS A 198 6.50 -3.94 10.59
C LYS A 198 5.35 -3.15 11.23
N ASN A 199 5.15 -1.89 10.83
CA ASN A 199 4.04 -1.08 11.35
C ASN A 199 2.67 -1.63 10.95
N ALA A 200 2.51 -2.12 9.73
CA ALA A 200 1.25 -2.69 9.29
C ALA A 200 0.87 -3.94 10.11
N ILE A 201 1.85 -4.80 10.40
CA ILE A 201 1.68 -5.99 11.25
C ILE A 201 1.36 -5.59 12.69
N ASP A 202 2.15 -4.69 13.29
CA ASP A 202 1.88 -4.17 14.64
C ASP A 202 0.45 -3.66 14.75
N ARG A 203 0.01 -2.85 13.78
CA ARG A 203 -1.35 -2.28 13.75
C ARG A 203 -2.43 -3.33 13.63
N ALA A 204 -2.24 -4.35 12.78
CA ALA A 204 -3.21 -5.41 12.65
C ALA A 204 -3.34 -6.21 13.96
N TYR A 205 -2.22 -6.48 14.64
CA TYR A 205 -2.19 -7.27 15.86
C TYR A 205 -2.77 -6.47 17.04
N GLU A 206 -2.41 -5.19 17.14
CA GLU A 206 -3.00 -4.24 18.10
C GLU A 206 -4.51 -4.10 17.87
N THR A 207 -4.96 -4.06 16.62
CA THR A 207 -6.39 -3.97 16.29
C THR A 207 -7.14 -5.20 16.78
N LEU A 208 -6.61 -6.40 16.54
CA LEU A 208 -7.19 -7.64 17.04
C LEU A 208 -7.23 -7.66 18.58
N ALA A 209 -6.12 -7.28 19.24
CA ALA A 209 -6.03 -7.26 20.69
C ALA A 209 -6.94 -6.22 21.36
N ALA A 210 -7.10 -5.04 20.73
CA ALA A 210 -7.91 -3.94 21.27
C ALA A 210 -9.42 -4.12 21.04
N ASN A 211 -9.84 -5.12 20.25
CA ASN A 211 -11.24 -5.34 19.89
C ASN A 211 -11.73 -6.76 20.24
N PRO A 212 -11.61 -7.19 21.51
CA PRO A 212 -12.03 -8.52 21.92
C PRO A 212 -13.54 -8.71 21.67
N GLY A 213 -13.91 -9.85 21.08
CA GLY A 213 -15.30 -10.22 20.80
C GLY A 213 -15.94 -9.50 19.59
N ARG A 214 -15.28 -8.52 18.97
CA ARG A 214 -15.76 -7.90 17.73
C ARG A 214 -15.29 -8.69 16.51
N ARG A 215 -16.05 -8.63 15.41
CA ARG A 215 -15.59 -9.18 14.14
C ARG A 215 -14.58 -8.20 13.51
N VAL A 216 -13.40 -8.73 13.19
CA VAL A 216 -12.33 -7.97 12.55
C VAL A 216 -12.09 -8.52 11.16
N PHE A 217 -12.15 -7.64 10.19
CA PHE A 217 -11.88 -7.92 8.79
C PHE A 217 -10.65 -7.15 8.32
N MET A 218 -9.96 -7.69 7.34
CA MET A 218 -8.99 -6.96 6.52
C MET A 218 -9.59 -6.82 5.12
N LEU A 219 -9.43 -5.66 4.48
CA LEU A 219 -9.94 -5.43 3.14
C LEU A 219 -9.40 -6.50 2.15
N SER A 220 -8.08 -6.55 1.97
CA SER A 220 -7.36 -7.59 1.19
C SER A 220 -6.16 -8.11 2.00
N GLU A 221 -5.21 -8.84 1.42
CA GLU A 221 -4.02 -9.25 2.17
C GLU A 221 -3.32 -8.04 2.83
N LEU A 222 -2.87 -8.18 4.08
CA LEU A 222 -2.18 -7.08 4.79
C LEU A 222 -0.90 -6.70 4.06
N ILE A 223 -0.17 -7.73 3.66
CA ILE A 223 1.07 -7.73 2.89
C ILE A 223 1.10 -9.00 2.03
N HIS A 224 1.91 -9.01 0.97
CA HIS A 224 2.14 -10.23 0.17
C HIS A 224 3.15 -11.15 0.85
N ASN A 225 2.71 -11.81 1.92
CA ASN A 225 3.41 -12.92 2.58
C ASN A 225 2.39 -13.93 3.13
N PRO A 226 2.40 -15.19 2.67
CA PRO A 226 1.38 -16.17 3.06
C PRO A 226 1.42 -16.49 4.55
N PHE A 227 2.61 -16.66 5.15
CA PHE A 227 2.75 -17.02 6.56
C PHE A 227 2.17 -15.96 7.50
N VAL A 228 2.38 -14.67 7.19
CA VAL A 228 1.80 -13.56 7.96
C VAL A 228 0.27 -13.52 7.81
N ASN A 229 -0.24 -13.74 6.60
CA ASN A 229 -1.69 -13.74 6.36
C ASN A 229 -2.37 -14.97 7.02
N GLU A 230 -1.71 -16.13 7.03
CA GLU A 230 -2.19 -17.33 7.73
C GLU A 230 -2.20 -17.13 9.25
N ASP A 231 -1.20 -16.46 9.83
CA ASP A 231 -1.21 -16.12 11.26
C ASP A 231 -2.37 -15.18 11.62
N LEU A 232 -2.64 -14.16 10.80
CA LEU A 232 -3.80 -13.27 10.97
C LEU A 232 -5.14 -14.04 10.91
N LEU A 233 -5.28 -14.97 9.98
CA LEU A 233 -6.47 -15.84 9.88
C LEU A 233 -6.65 -16.70 11.12
N ARG A 234 -5.56 -17.30 11.63
CA ARG A 234 -5.55 -18.10 12.85
C ARG A 234 -5.99 -17.28 14.07
N ARG A 235 -5.66 -16.00 14.10
CA ARG A 235 -6.06 -15.02 15.12
C ARG A 235 -7.51 -14.54 15.00
N GLY A 236 -8.28 -15.07 14.04
CA GLY A 236 -9.71 -14.81 13.91
C GLY A 236 -10.08 -13.73 12.90
N LEU A 237 -9.12 -13.08 12.25
CA LEU A 237 -9.37 -12.12 11.18
C LEU A 237 -9.99 -12.83 9.95
N ARG A 238 -10.75 -12.09 9.14
CA ARG A 238 -11.24 -12.55 7.82
C ARG A 238 -10.94 -11.52 6.73
N TYR A 239 -10.73 -11.96 5.50
CA TYR A 239 -10.51 -11.07 4.35
C TYR A 239 -11.83 -10.77 3.64
N LEU A 240 -12.09 -9.52 3.26
CA LEU A 240 -13.29 -9.13 2.50
C LEU A 240 -13.16 -9.42 1.01
N GLN A 241 -11.95 -9.29 0.47
CA GLN A 241 -11.64 -9.58 -0.93
C GLN A 241 -10.20 -10.04 -1.13
N SER A 242 -9.92 -10.62 -2.29
CA SER A 242 -8.58 -11.01 -2.69
C SER A 242 -7.75 -9.80 -3.12
N GLU A 243 -6.45 -9.99 -3.29
CA GLU A 243 -5.48 -9.03 -3.85
C GLU A 243 -5.88 -8.45 -5.22
N LYS A 244 -6.74 -9.17 -5.97
CA LYS A 244 -7.28 -8.72 -7.25
C LYS A 244 -8.59 -7.94 -7.12
N GLY A 245 -9.15 -7.82 -5.91
CA GLY A 245 -10.44 -7.19 -5.64
C GLY A 245 -11.64 -8.14 -5.79
N VAL A 246 -11.42 -9.46 -5.84
CA VAL A 246 -12.51 -10.43 -5.92
C VAL A 246 -13.09 -10.65 -4.51
N PRO A 247 -14.38 -10.34 -4.26
CA PRO A 247 -14.98 -10.50 -2.93
C PRO A 247 -14.94 -11.95 -2.43
N PHE A 248 -14.84 -12.12 -1.11
CA PHE A 248 -15.01 -13.40 -0.44
C PHE A 248 -16.46 -13.59 0.04
N ALA A 249 -16.98 -14.80 -0.12
CA ALA A 249 -18.25 -15.25 0.43
C ALA A 249 -18.13 -15.57 1.93
N VAL A 250 -19.25 -15.72 2.62
CA VAL A 250 -19.32 -16.03 4.07
C VAL A 250 -18.58 -17.29 4.49
N ASN A 251 -18.34 -18.24 3.58
CA ASN A 251 -17.56 -19.46 3.82
C ASN A 251 -16.05 -19.29 3.60
N GLY A 252 -15.58 -18.09 3.25
CA GLY A 252 -14.17 -17.78 2.99
C GLY A 252 -13.69 -18.08 1.56
N GLN A 253 -14.56 -18.59 0.67
CA GLN A 253 -14.20 -18.81 -0.75
C GLN A 253 -14.42 -17.54 -1.57
N LYS A 254 -13.64 -17.36 -2.65
CA LYS A 254 -13.86 -16.25 -3.59
C LYS A 254 -15.25 -16.38 -4.22
N ALA A 255 -15.92 -15.25 -4.47
CA ALA A 255 -17.26 -15.20 -5.05
C ALA A 255 -17.37 -15.98 -6.37
N THR A 256 -16.30 -16.04 -7.16
CA THR A 256 -16.23 -16.85 -8.39
C THR A 256 -16.36 -18.36 -8.16
N ALA A 257 -15.96 -18.85 -6.98
CA ALA A 257 -16.07 -20.26 -6.59
C ALA A 257 -17.33 -20.55 -5.75
N ALA A 258 -18.01 -19.52 -5.25
CA ALA A 258 -19.22 -19.64 -4.44
C ALA A 258 -20.27 -18.56 -4.81
N PRO A 259 -20.76 -18.55 -6.07
CA PRO A 259 -21.54 -17.43 -6.61
C PRO A 259 -22.92 -17.23 -5.96
N PHE A 260 -23.44 -18.24 -5.27
CA PHE A 260 -24.77 -18.22 -4.64
C PHE A 260 -24.73 -17.90 -3.14
N LEU A 261 -23.53 -17.79 -2.54
CA LEU A 261 -23.41 -17.47 -1.12
C LEU A 261 -23.32 -15.94 -0.91
N PRO A 262 -23.89 -15.42 0.20
CA PRO A 262 -23.71 -14.02 0.56
C PRO A 262 -22.24 -13.63 0.65
N LEU A 263 -21.90 -12.41 0.24
CA LEU A 263 -20.55 -11.88 0.36
C LEU A 263 -20.31 -11.39 1.78
N LEU A 264 -19.08 -11.53 2.29
CA LEU A 264 -18.70 -10.98 3.60
C LEU A 264 -18.97 -9.48 3.68
N TRP A 265 -18.72 -8.76 2.58
CA TRP A 265 -19.05 -7.35 2.45
C TRP A 265 -20.51 -7.00 2.77
N ASP A 266 -21.45 -7.88 2.45
CA ASP A 266 -22.89 -7.64 2.63
C ASP A 266 -23.33 -7.94 4.07
N THR A 267 -22.48 -8.60 4.85
CA THR A 267 -22.72 -8.92 6.27
C THR A 267 -22.18 -7.87 7.24
N LEU A 268 -21.49 -6.85 6.71
CA LEU A 268 -20.86 -5.80 7.51
C LEU A 268 -21.90 -4.84 8.11
N THR A 269 -21.61 -4.42 9.34
CA THR A 269 -22.37 -3.49 10.18
C THR A 269 -21.43 -2.43 10.74
N SER A 270 -21.96 -1.35 11.32
CA SER A 270 -21.14 -0.29 11.94
C SER A 270 -20.35 -0.75 13.18
N ASP A 271 -20.69 -1.91 13.75
CA ASP A 271 -19.99 -2.49 14.90
C ASP A 271 -18.75 -3.31 14.49
N ASP A 272 -18.56 -3.58 13.21
CA ASP A 272 -17.41 -4.32 12.70
C ASP A 272 -16.16 -3.44 12.59
N VAL A 273 -15.00 -4.09 12.54
CA VAL A 273 -13.72 -3.44 12.28
C VAL A 273 -13.21 -3.88 10.92
N VAL A 274 -12.81 -2.93 10.07
CA VAL A 274 -12.18 -3.23 8.79
C VAL A 274 -10.83 -2.52 8.71
N ILE A 275 -9.76 -3.31 8.60
CA ILE A 275 -8.40 -2.81 8.45
C ILE A 275 -8.11 -2.62 6.96
N ILE A 276 -7.57 -1.46 6.60
CA ILE A 276 -7.05 -1.19 5.24
C ILE A 276 -5.58 -1.61 5.22
N PRO A 277 -5.12 -2.39 4.21
CA PRO A 277 -3.78 -2.97 4.17
C PRO A 277 -2.69 -1.92 3.92
N ALA A 278 -1.43 -2.35 4.00
CA ALA A 278 -0.26 -1.49 3.83
C ALA A 278 -0.20 -0.77 2.46
N PHE A 279 -0.87 -1.33 1.46
CA PHE A 279 -0.92 -0.82 0.09
C PHE A 279 -1.95 0.31 -0.12
N GLY A 280 -2.83 0.52 0.86
CA GLY A 280 -3.98 1.39 0.75
C GLY A 280 -5.21 0.71 0.16
N ALA A 281 -6.22 1.52 -0.16
CA ALA A 281 -7.47 1.08 -0.75
C ALA A 281 -7.95 2.08 -1.80
N THR A 282 -8.79 1.61 -2.71
CA THR A 282 -9.46 2.49 -3.69
C THR A 282 -10.46 3.41 -2.99
N ASP A 283 -10.82 4.52 -3.64
CA ASP A 283 -11.85 5.41 -3.10
C ASP A 283 -13.21 4.69 -3.03
N GLU A 284 -13.53 3.80 -3.97
CA GLU A 284 -14.78 3.04 -3.96
C GLU A 284 -14.89 2.11 -2.75
N ASP A 285 -13.82 1.38 -2.42
CA ASP A 285 -13.80 0.52 -1.23
C ASP A 285 -13.97 1.35 0.04
N LYS A 286 -13.25 2.48 0.15
CA LYS A 286 -13.35 3.39 1.29
C LYS A 286 -14.75 4.01 1.41
N LYS A 287 -15.34 4.44 0.28
CA LYS A 287 -16.72 4.95 0.24
C LYS A 287 -17.73 3.90 0.70
N ARG A 288 -17.55 2.64 0.32
CA ARG A 288 -18.40 1.53 0.79
C ARG A 288 -18.32 1.35 2.31
N LEU A 289 -17.12 1.42 2.90
CA LEU A 289 -16.95 1.36 4.36
C LEU A 289 -17.57 2.56 5.07
N VAL A 290 -17.35 3.77 4.56
CA VAL A 290 -17.94 5.01 5.09
C VAL A 290 -19.46 4.94 5.06
N ARG A 291 -20.06 4.46 3.95
CA ARG A 291 -21.51 4.31 3.84
C ARG A 291 -22.11 3.45 4.93
N LYS A 292 -21.42 2.36 5.27
CA LYS A 292 -21.83 1.41 6.31
C LYS A 292 -21.65 1.94 7.73
N GLY A 293 -21.06 3.12 7.91
CA GLY A 293 -20.74 3.65 9.23
C GLY A 293 -19.64 2.84 9.92
N ILE A 294 -18.64 2.37 9.16
CA ILE A 294 -17.46 1.68 9.69
C ILE A 294 -16.34 2.69 9.87
N ALA A 295 -15.68 2.69 11.02
CA ALA A 295 -14.50 3.52 11.28
C ALA A 295 -13.35 3.14 10.33
N VAL A 296 -12.77 4.13 9.64
CA VAL A 296 -11.72 3.91 8.63
C VAL A 296 -10.35 4.41 9.09
N CYS A 297 -10.20 5.69 9.42
CA CYS A 297 -8.88 6.27 9.72
C CYS A 297 -8.18 5.59 10.92
N GLN A 298 -8.93 5.12 11.92
CA GLN A 298 -8.37 4.40 13.07
C GLN A 298 -7.71 3.07 12.68
N TYR A 299 -8.20 2.42 11.62
CA TYR A 299 -7.79 1.09 11.17
C TYR A 299 -7.13 1.10 9.79
N ASP A 300 -6.75 2.28 9.31
CA ASP A 300 -6.01 2.40 8.05
C ASP A 300 -4.52 2.11 8.30
N ALA A 301 -4.00 1.00 7.76
CA ALA A 301 -2.61 0.61 7.90
C ALA A 301 -1.76 0.97 6.68
N THR A 302 -2.26 1.82 5.77
CA THR A 302 -1.52 2.31 4.60
C THR A 302 -0.13 2.78 5.01
N CYS A 303 0.90 2.29 4.30
CA CYS A 303 2.27 2.69 4.56
C CYS A 303 2.46 4.19 4.30
N MET A 304 3.10 4.89 5.25
CA MET A 304 3.45 6.31 5.13
C MET A 304 4.18 6.65 3.82
N LEU A 305 4.94 5.71 3.24
CA LEU A 305 5.65 5.94 1.98
C LEU A 305 4.76 5.83 0.75
N VAL A 306 3.67 5.03 0.82
CA VAL A 306 2.61 5.05 -0.19
C VAL A 306 1.86 6.39 -0.12
N GLU A 307 1.56 6.88 1.09
CA GLU A 307 0.97 8.22 1.26
C GLU A 307 1.88 9.34 0.71
N LYS A 308 3.21 9.20 0.78
CA LYS A 308 4.13 10.15 0.15
C LYS A 308 3.99 10.19 -1.37
N VAL A 309 3.75 9.04 -2.02
CA VAL A 309 3.45 8.99 -3.45
C VAL A 309 2.18 9.78 -3.76
N TRP A 310 1.12 9.59 -2.96
CA TRP A 310 -0.15 10.30 -3.14
C TRP A 310 -0.02 11.80 -2.94
N LYS A 311 0.77 12.23 -1.94
CA LYS A 311 1.08 13.64 -1.71
C LYS A 311 1.87 14.24 -2.87
N ALA A 312 2.87 13.53 -3.40
CA ALA A 312 3.61 13.98 -4.58
C ALA A 312 2.69 14.12 -5.80
N ALA A 313 1.84 13.13 -6.07
CA ALA A 313 0.87 13.17 -7.16
C ALA A 313 -0.09 14.36 -7.04
N ARG A 314 -0.55 14.69 -5.83
CA ARG A 314 -1.37 15.88 -5.57
C ARG A 314 -0.60 17.17 -5.83
N THR A 315 0.65 17.27 -5.39
CA THR A 315 1.52 18.42 -5.68
C THR A 315 1.67 18.62 -7.18
N TYR A 316 1.96 17.56 -7.94
CA TYR A 316 2.06 17.62 -9.39
C TYR A 316 0.74 18.05 -10.06
N GLY A 317 -0.40 17.57 -9.56
CA GLY A 317 -1.71 18.03 -10.01
C GLY A 317 -1.93 19.54 -9.84
N ARG A 318 -1.52 20.09 -8.69
CA ARG A 318 -1.59 21.55 -8.41
C ARG A 318 -0.68 22.37 -9.32
N GLU A 319 0.45 21.81 -9.71
CA GLU A 319 1.38 22.41 -10.67
C GLU A 319 0.88 22.26 -12.12
N GLY A 320 -0.22 21.52 -12.32
CA GLY A 320 -0.87 21.31 -13.61
C GLY A 320 -0.16 20.29 -14.49
N TYR A 321 0.45 19.28 -13.88
CA TYR A 321 0.96 18.10 -14.56
C TYR A 321 -0.09 16.98 -14.56
N THR A 322 -0.10 16.21 -15.65
CA THR A 322 -0.68 14.87 -15.64
C THR A 322 0.28 13.89 -14.99
N VAL A 323 -0.25 12.98 -14.18
CA VAL A 323 0.56 12.01 -13.45
C VAL A 323 0.65 10.69 -14.23
N VAL A 324 1.84 10.38 -14.72
CA VAL A 324 2.19 9.06 -15.27
C VAL A 324 2.59 8.16 -14.10
N ILE A 325 1.81 7.12 -13.85
CA ILE A 325 2.05 6.15 -12.77
C ILE A 325 2.82 4.97 -13.35
N HIS A 326 4.12 4.88 -13.05
CA HIS A 326 4.91 3.69 -13.31
C HIS A 326 4.49 2.57 -12.35
N GLY A 327 3.70 1.61 -12.82
CA GLY A 327 3.01 0.67 -11.96
C GLY A 327 2.41 -0.52 -12.72
N LYS A 328 2.27 -1.65 -12.02
CA LYS A 328 1.47 -2.78 -12.52
C LYS A 328 -0.01 -2.44 -12.28
N HIS A 329 -0.79 -2.21 -13.33
CA HIS A 329 -2.21 -1.78 -13.22
C HIS A 329 -3.08 -2.77 -12.43
N GLU A 330 -2.69 -4.04 -12.43
CA GLU A 330 -3.37 -5.10 -11.70
C GLU A 330 -3.08 -5.11 -10.19
N HIS A 331 -2.00 -4.47 -9.74
CA HIS A 331 -1.53 -4.46 -8.35
C HIS A 331 -2.32 -3.48 -7.48
N GLU A 332 -2.68 -3.89 -6.26
CA GLU A 332 -3.55 -3.13 -5.36
C GLU A 332 -3.00 -1.74 -4.99
N GLU A 333 -1.69 -1.61 -4.72
CA GLU A 333 -1.05 -0.30 -4.50
C GLU A 333 -1.20 0.65 -5.70
N THR A 334 -1.07 0.13 -6.93
CA THR A 334 -1.23 0.94 -8.15
C THR A 334 -2.69 1.36 -8.31
N LYS A 335 -3.64 0.47 -8.05
CA LYS A 335 -5.08 0.78 -8.08
C LYS A 335 -5.45 1.84 -7.05
N ALA A 336 -4.97 1.71 -5.82
CA ALA A 336 -5.19 2.69 -4.76
C ALA A 336 -4.54 4.04 -5.10
N THR A 337 -3.31 4.03 -5.61
CA THR A 337 -2.59 5.24 -6.05
C THR A 337 -3.30 5.93 -7.20
N PHE A 338 -3.71 5.20 -8.23
CA PHE A 338 -4.46 5.74 -9.36
C PHE A 338 -5.81 6.33 -8.91
N SER A 339 -6.55 5.61 -8.06
CA SER A 339 -7.81 6.12 -7.49
C SER A 339 -7.59 7.41 -6.71
N ASN A 340 -6.53 7.49 -5.89
CA ASN A 340 -6.22 8.68 -5.11
C ASN A 340 -5.84 9.87 -6.01
N THR A 341 -4.93 9.62 -6.96
CA THR A 341 -4.35 10.63 -7.86
C THR A 341 -5.41 11.28 -8.75
N ARG A 342 -6.34 10.50 -9.31
CA ARG A 342 -7.35 11.02 -10.26
C ARG A 342 -8.30 12.06 -9.67
N ARG A 343 -8.30 12.25 -8.34
CA ARG A 343 -9.03 13.33 -7.66
C ARG A 343 -8.36 14.70 -7.79
N TYR A 344 -7.06 14.71 -8.07
CA TYR A 344 -6.23 15.91 -8.02
C TYR A 344 -5.52 16.21 -9.34
N ALA A 345 -5.35 15.21 -10.21
CA ALA A 345 -4.69 15.34 -11.50
C ALA A 345 -5.24 14.31 -12.50
N PRO A 346 -5.26 14.59 -13.82
CA PRO A 346 -5.35 13.53 -14.80
C PRO A 346 -4.19 12.55 -14.62
N ALA A 347 -4.44 11.27 -14.84
CA ALA A 347 -3.44 10.22 -14.66
C ALA A 347 -3.57 9.11 -15.70
N VAL A 348 -2.44 8.47 -15.99
CA VAL A 348 -2.31 7.27 -16.83
C VAL A 348 -1.29 6.31 -16.21
N ILE A 349 -1.55 5.00 -16.28
CA ILE A 349 -0.65 3.96 -15.77
C ILE A 349 0.17 3.38 -16.93
N VAL A 350 1.50 3.31 -16.73
CA VAL A 350 2.43 2.59 -17.62
C VAL A 350 3.18 1.54 -16.84
N ARG A 351 3.33 0.33 -17.39
CA ARG A 351 4.02 -0.78 -16.72
C ARG A 351 5.54 -0.68 -16.78
N ASN A 352 6.08 -0.22 -17.90
CA ASN A 352 7.51 -0.28 -18.23
C ASN A 352 7.87 0.73 -19.33
N LEU A 353 9.13 0.72 -19.77
CA LEU A 353 9.63 1.58 -20.85
C LEU A 353 8.90 1.35 -22.18
N ALA A 354 8.55 0.11 -22.53
CA ALA A 354 7.85 -0.20 -23.78
C ALA A 354 6.45 0.45 -23.82
N GLU A 355 5.67 0.38 -22.75
CA GLU A 355 4.39 1.10 -22.66
C GLU A 355 4.58 2.62 -22.64
N THR A 356 5.69 3.11 -22.08
CA THR A 356 6.04 4.54 -22.11
C THR A 356 6.37 5.02 -23.53
N GLN A 357 7.03 4.19 -24.35
CA GLN A 357 7.27 4.47 -25.77
C GLN A 357 5.95 4.53 -26.55
N LEU A 358 5.00 3.62 -26.28
CA LEU A 358 3.66 3.69 -26.87
C LEU A 358 2.94 5.00 -26.49
N LEU A 359 3.06 5.45 -25.24
CA LEU A 359 2.56 6.76 -24.81
C LEU A 359 3.26 7.89 -25.58
N GLY A 360 4.57 7.79 -25.81
CA GLY A 360 5.34 8.78 -26.57
C GLY A 360 4.92 8.90 -28.04
N GLU A 361 4.59 7.77 -28.66
CA GLU A 361 4.02 7.73 -30.02
C GLU A 361 2.63 8.38 -30.05
N VAL A 362 1.78 8.17 -29.03
CA VAL A 362 0.49 8.87 -28.88
C VAL A 362 0.71 10.39 -28.78
N ILE A 363 1.66 10.82 -27.95
CA ILE A 363 1.99 12.25 -27.77
C ILE A 363 2.43 12.85 -29.10
N THR A 364 3.33 12.19 -29.81
CA THR A 364 3.83 12.64 -31.12
C THR A 364 2.70 12.72 -32.16
N GLN A 365 1.87 11.67 -32.24
CA GLN A 365 0.72 11.65 -33.16
C GLN A 365 -0.26 12.78 -32.86
N SER A 366 -0.44 13.15 -31.59
CA SER A 366 -1.39 14.20 -31.20
C SER A 366 -1.09 15.58 -31.79
N LEU A 367 0.13 15.81 -32.27
CA LEU A 367 0.55 17.05 -32.91
C LEU A 367 0.05 17.19 -34.35
N THR A 368 -0.18 16.06 -35.04
CA THR A 368 -0.57 16.03 -36.46
C THR A 368 -1.95 15.43 -36.69
N ASP A 369 -2.36 14.47 -35.86
CA ASP A 369 -3.65 13.78 -35.88
C ASP A 369 -4.19 13.57 -34.45
N PRO A 370 -4.79 14.62 -33.85
CA PRO A 370 -5.34 14.54 -32.50
C PRO A 370 -6.42 13.46 -32.31
N ALA A 371 -7.26 13.22 -33.34
CA ALA A 371 -8.36 12.27 -33.26
C ALA A 371 -7.86 10.82 -33.30
N GLY A 372 -6.91 10.51 -34.18
CA GLY A 372 -6.27 9.19 -34.20
C GLY A 372 -5.43 8.93 -32.96
N ALA A 373 -4.73 9.94 -32.44
CA ALA A 373 -3.98 9.82 -31.18
C ALA A 373 -4.91 9.49 -29.99
N GLN A 374 -6.06 10.17 -29.89
CA GLN A 374 -7.06 9.89 -28.86
C GLN A 374 -7.59 8.45 -28.97
N THR A 375 -7.98 8.02 -30.17
CA THR A 375 -8.48 6.64 -30.42
C THR A 375 -7.43 5.59 -30.03
N ARG A 376 -6.17 5.83 -30.40
CA ARG A 376 -5.05 4.95 -30.07
C ARG A 376 -4.81 4.90 -28.57
N PHE A 377 -4.85 6.04 -27.89
CA PHE A 377 -4.68 6.14 -26.44
C PHE A 377 -5.74 5.35 -25.69
N GLU A 378 -7.01 5.51 -26.04
CA GLU A 378 -8.14 4.81 -25.40
C GLU A 378 -8.04 3.30 -25.59
N SER A 379 -7.56 2.85 -26.75
CA SER A 379 -7.32 1.43 -27.03
C SER A 379 -6.15 0.88 -26.23
N VAL A 380 -4.98 1.53 -26.29
CA VAL A 380 -3.76 1.04 -25.63
C VAL A 380 -3.89 1.13 -24.11
N PHE A 381 -4.44 2.21 -23.57
CA PHE A 381 -4.52 2.48 -22.14
C PHE A 381 -5.93 2.32 -21.57
N ALA A 382 -6.78 1.51 -22.21
CA ALA A 382 -8.11 1.17 -21.70
C ALA A 382 -8.08 0.80 -20.21
N ASP A 383 -8.99 1.38 -19.43
CA ASP A 383 -9.11 1.22 -17.97
C ASP A 383 -7.86 1.59 -17.14
N ARG A 384 -6.88 2.25 -17.77
CA ARG A 384 -5.59 2.65 -17.16
C ARG A 384 -5.38 4.16 -17.18
N HIS A 385 -6.40 4.94 -17.52
CA HIS A 385 -6.36 6.39 -17.50
C HIS A 385 -7.61 7.00 -16.86
N THR A 386 -7.51 8.27 -16.46
CA THR A 386 -8.63 9.00 -15.84
C THR A 386 -9.82 9.10 -16.81
N PRO A 387 -11.08 8.95 -16.37
CA PRO A 387 -12.24 9.15 -17.26
C PRO A 387 -12.25 10.56 -17.87
N GLY A 388 -12.59 10.68 -19.16
CA GLY A 388 -12.61 11.96 -19.87
C GLY A 388 -11.22 12.55 -20.18
N PHE A 389 -10.19 11.72 -20.18
CA PHE A 389 -8.81 12.10 -20.53
C PHE A 389 -8.74 12.59 -21.97
N ALA A 390 -8.21 13.79 -22.19
CA ALA A 390 -8.04 14.38 -23.50
C ALA A 390 -6.55 14.49 -23.83
N VAL A 391 -6.04 13.63 -24.73
CA VAL A 391 -4.62 13.51 -25.06
C VAL A 391 -3.98 14.87 -25.37
N ALA A 392 -4.62 15.66 -26.24
CA ALA A 392 -4.10 16.96 -26.67
C ALA A 392 -3.97 18.01 -25.54
N ARG A 393 -4.75 17.88 -24.47
CA ARG A 393 -4.73 18.78 -23.31
C ARG A 393 -3.86 18.20 -22.19
N ASP A 394 -4.15 16.97 -21.81
CA ASP A 394 -3.66 16.38 -20.56
C ASP A 394 -2.20 15.92 -20.70
N LEU A 395 -1.71 15.56 -21.89
CA LEU A 395 -0.29 15.23 -22.07
C LEU A 395 0.60 16.44 -22.39
N ALA A 396 0.13 17.67 -22.18
CA ALA A 396 0.94 18.87 -22.40
C ALA A 396 2.16 18.95 -21.44
N ARG A 397 2.00 18.44 -20.21
CA ARG A 397 3.05 18.32 -19.18
C ARG A 397 2.79 17.08 -18.34
N VAL A 398 3.84 16.32 -18.04
CA VAL A 398 3.74 15.07 -17.27
C VAL A 398 4.71 15.01 -16.09
N ALA A 399 4.27 14.35 -15.02
CA ALA A 399 5.08 14.03 -13.85
C ALA A 399 5.02 12.53 -13.61
N VAL A 400 6.13 11.91 -13.22
CA VAL A 400 6.17 10.48 -12.93
C VAL A 400 6.06 10.25 -11.44
N VAL A 401 5.13 9.37 -11.06
CA VAL A 401 5.13 8.70 -9.76
C VAL A 401 5.20 7.20 -10.00
N ASN A 402 5.52 6.42 -8.98
CA ASN A 402 5.71 4.99 -9.14
C ASN A 402 5.06 4.19 -8.02
N GLN A 403 4.69 2.95 -8.36
CA GLN A 403 4.52 1.89 -7.38
C GLN A 403 5.84 1.71 -6.62
N THR A 404 5.77 1.67 -5.29
CA THR A 404 6.92 1.80 -4.40
C THR A 404 7.92 0.63 -4.46
N THR A 405 7.56 -0.49 -5.11
CA THR A 405 8.30 -1.76 -5.12
C THR A 405 8.90 -2.14 -6.49
N LEU A 406 8.95 -1.21 -7.44
CA LEU A 406 9.54 -1.45 -8.78
C LEU A 406 11.06 -1.25 -8.80
N LEU A 407 11.70 -1.62 -9.91
CA LEU A 407 13.14 -1.38 -10.10
C LEU A 407 13.40 0.11 -10.27
N MET A 408 14.45 0.57 -9.60
CA MET A 408 14.84 1.98 -9.65
C MET A 408 15.29 2.40 -11.06
N ASN A 409 16.11 1.57 -11.70
CA ASN A 409 16.66 1.89 -13.02
C ASN A 409 15.57 1.98 -14.09
N GLU A 410 14.57 1.07 -14.09
CA GLU A 410 13.43 1.13 -15.01
C GLU A 410 12.65 2.45 -14.88
N THR A 411 12.45 2.95 -13.65
CA THR A 411 11.77 4.24 -13.43
C THR A 411 12.59 5.42 -13.97
N ARG A 412 13.91 5.39 -13.78
CA ARG A 412 14.82 6.43 -14.28
C ARG A 412 14.88 6.44 -15.81
N GLU A 413 14.87 5.27 -16.45
CA GLU A 413 14.80 5.12 -17.90
C GLU A 413 13.50 5.70 -18.46
N ILE A 414 12.35 5.44 -17.83
CA ILE A 414 11.06 6.05 -18.20
C ILE A 414 11.12 7.57 -18.14
N ILE A 415 11.65 8.14 -17.05
CA ILE A 415 11.76 9.59 -16.88
C ILE A 415 12.71 10.19 -17.93
N ALA A 416 13.85 9.55 -18.18
CA ALA A 416 14.82 9.99 -19.17
C ALA A 416 14.21 9.99 -20.59
N HIS A 417 13.51 8.91 -20.95
CA HIS A 417 12.83 8.80 -22.23
C HIS A 417 11.76 9.88 -22.42
N LEU A 418 10.93 10.15 -21.40
CA LEU A 418 9.95 11.23 -21.46
C LEU A 418 10.62 12.60 -21.61
N ARG A 419 11.71 12.88 -20.88
CA ARG A 419 12.45 14.14 -21.02
C ARG A 419 12.99 14.34 -22.42
N GLU A 420 13.61 13.31 -22.99
CA GLU A 420 14.13 13.34 -24.36
C GLU A 420 13.00 13.57 -25.38
N LEU A 421 11.91 12.82 -25.26
CA LEU A 421 10.74 12.97 -26.12
C LEU A 421 10.17 14.40 -26.10
N TYR A 422 9.93 14.94 -24.90
CA TYR A 422 9.36 16.29 -24.78
C TYR A 422 10.33 17.36 -25.25
N ALA A 423 11.64 17.19 -25.02
CA ALA A 423 12.66 18.10 -25.56
C ALA A 423 12.68 18.09 -27.10
N ASN A 424 12.52 16.92 -27.71
CA ASN A 424 12.47 16.78 -29.18
C ASN A 424 11.22 17.42 -29.79
N ILE A 425 10.07 17.35 -29.09
CA ILE A 425 8.80 17.88 -29.58
C ILE A 425 8.68 19.40 -29.34
N PHE A 426 9.05 19.86 -28.14
CA PHE A 426 8.75 21.22 -27.67
C PHE A 426 9.98 22.11 -27.50
N GLY A 427 11.17 21.58 -27.74
CA GLY A 427 12.45 22.22 -27.39
C GLY A 427 12.89 21.92 -25.95
N PRO A 428 14.16 22.22 -25.61
CA PRO A 428 14.71 21.98 -24.28
C PRO A 428 14.01 22.83 -23.21
N ASP A 429 14.12 22.40 -21.94
CA ASP A 429 13.60 23.17 -20.81
C ASP A 429 14.25 24.57 -20.77
N VAL A 430 13.43 25.60 -20.60
CA VAL A 430 13.87 27.00 -20.49
C VAL A 430 14.04 27.37 -19.02
N ALA A 431 15.18 27.95 -18.66
CA ALA A 431 15.46 28.36 -17.29
C ALA A 431 14.43 29.40 -16.80
N GLY A 432 13.80 29.12 -15.66
CA GLY A 432 12.74 29.97 -15.08
C GLY A 432 11.32 29.60 -15.52
N GLU A 433 11.15 28.69 -16.49
CA GLU A 433 9.85 28.14 -16.87
C GLU A 433 9.64 26.74 -16.27
N PRO A 434 8.39 26.33 -15.99
CA PRO A 434 8.10 24.97 -15.57
C PRO A 434 8.48 23.96 -16.66
N ALA A 435 9.36 23.01 -16.32
CA ALA A 435 9.73 21.91 -17.20
C ALA A 435 8.50 21.12 -17.66
N ARG A 436 8.52 20.54 -18.86
CA ARG A 436 7.37 19.72 -19.33
C ARG A 436 7.32 18.34 -18.71
N VAL A 437 8.46 17.84 -18.22
CA VAL A 437 8.56 16.55 -17.53
C VAL A 437 9.20 16.73 -16.15
N GLY A 438 8.43 16.50 -15.09
CA GLY A 438 8.92 16.61 -13.71
C GLY A 438 7.89 17.20 -12.76
N GLY A 439 8.34 18.10 -11.89
CA GLY A 439 7.56 18.80 -10.87
C GLY A 439 8.48 19.29 -9.76
N SER A 440 7.98 20.04 -8.78
CA SER A 440 8.81 20.57 -7.68
C SER A 440 9.34 19.51 -6.70
N GLY A 441 8.87 18.27 -6.82
CA GLY A 441 9.19 17.13 -5.95
C GLY A 441 10.38 16.30 -6.40
N ARG A 442 10.69 15.23 -5.64
CA ARG A 442 11.64 14.20 -6.10
C ARG A 442 11.07 13.50 -7.34
N ASN A 443 11.88 13.43 -8.39
CA ASN A 443 11.51 12.81 -9.66
C ASN A 443 11.23 11.29 -9.54
N ASP A 444 11.80 10.60 -8.54
CA ASP A 444 11.42 9.24 -8.17
C ASP A 444 10.70 9.22 -6.80
N THR A 445 9.53 8.58 -6.77
CA THR A 445 8.73 8.38 -5.55
C THR A 445 8.94 6.98 -4.95
N LEU A 446 10.06 6.32 -5.29
CA LEU A 446 10.42 5.02 -4.76
C LEU A 446 10.57 5.07 -3.24
N CYS A 447 10.09 4.01 -2.60
CA CYS A 447 10.29 3.79 -1.17
C CYS A 447 11.78 3.55 -0.90
N TYR A 448 12.32 4.11 0.19
CA TYR A 448 13.70 3.88 0.58
C TYR A 448 14.02 2.39 0.72
N ALA A 449 13.10 1.57 1.26
CA ALA A 449 13.36 0.16 1.53
C ALA A 449 13.58 -0.63 0.24
N THR A 450 12.86 -0.27 -0.83
CA THR A 450 13.04 -0.86 -2.15
C THR A 450 14.41 -0.50 -2.72
N GLN A 451 14.78 0.78 -2.69
CA GLN A 451 16.07 1.26 -3.17
C GLN A 451 17.23 0.64 -2.38
N VAL A 452 17.18 0.72 -1.06
CA VAL A 452 18.26 0.24 -0.18
C VAL A 452 18.41 -1.28 -0.24
N ASN A 453 17.31 -2.05 -0.36
CA ASN A 453 17.41 -3.50 -0.56
C ASN A 453 18.06 -3.86 -1.91
N GLN A 454 17.71 -3.13 -2.99
CA GLN A 454 18.34 -3.34 -4.31
C GLN A 454 19.82 -2.98 -4.28
N ASP A 455 20.18 -1.85 -3.68
CA ASP A 455 21.58 -1.40 -3.54
C ASP A 455 22.40 -2.37 -2.66
N ALA A 456 21.83 -2.85 -1.56
CA ALA A 456 22.48 -3.82 -0.68
C ALA A 456 22.69 -5.16 -1.38
N LEU A 457 21.70 -5.61 -2.16
CA LEU A 457 21.80 -6.83 -2.95
C LEU A 457 22.85 -6.70 -4.06
N ALA A 458 22.88 -5.56 -4.76
CA ALA A 458 23.85 -5.31 -5.83
C ALA A 458 25.29 -5.45 -5.32
N ARG A 459 25.61 -4.90 -4.13
CA ARG A 459 26.91 -5.07 -3.47
C ARG A 459 27.23 -6.53 -3.15
N ALA A 460 26.24 -7.30 -2.68
CA ALA A 460 26.43 -8.72 -2.38
C ALA A 460 26.67 -9.57 -3.65
N LEU A 461 26.09 -9.17 -4.78
CA LEU A 461 26.25 -9.84 -6.08
C LEU A 461 27.61 -9.57 -6.76
N GLU A 462 28.48 -8.75 -6.16
CA GLU A 462 29.86 -8.55 -6.63
C GLU A 462 30.80 -9.70 -6.22
N GLU A 463 30.41 -10.47 -5.19
CA GLU A 463 31.19 -11.60 -4.67
C GLU A 463 30.98 -12.89 -5.47
N PRO A 464 31.93 -13.84 -5.45
CA PRO A 464 31.75 -15.15 -6.07
C PRO A 464 30.74 -16.00 -5.29
N LEU A 465 29.66 -16.40 -5.95
CA LEU A 465 28.53 -17.12 -5.35
C LEU A 465 28.25 -18.44 -6.10
N ASP A 466 28.01 -19.50 -5.34
CA ASP A 466 27.58 -20.81 -5.84
C ASP A 466 26.07 -20.89 -6.03
N ALA A 467 25.31 -20.21 -5.16
CA ALA A 467 23.85 -20.14 -5.20
C ALA A 467 23.34 -18.85 -4.55
N ALA A 468 22.11 -18.45 -4.90
CA ALA A 468 21.38 -17.39 -4.21
C ALA A 468 19.96 -17.85 -3.89
N PHE A 469 19.53 -17.68 -2.64
CA PHE A 469 18.14 -17.92 -2.23
C PHE A 469 17.44 -16.60 -1.94
N ILE A 470 16.33 -16.38 -2.65
CA ILE A 470 15.50 -15.19 -2.53
C ILE A 470 14.18 -15.64 -1.91
N ILE A 471 13.95 -15.21 -0.67
CA ILE A 471 12.88 -15.74 0.18
C ILE A 471 11.71 -14.75 0.22
N GLY A 472 10.49 -15.23 -0.10
CA GLY A 472 9.27 -14.46 0.10
C GLY A 472 8.02 -15.02 -0.59
N GLY A 473 6.93 -14.27 -0.51
CA GLY A 473 5.65 -14.66 -1.12
C GLY A 473 5.66 -14.50 -2.64
N LYS A 474 5.03 -15.45 -3.36
CA LYS A 474 4.92 -15.48 -4.84
C LYS A 474 4.31 -14.20 -5.45
N ASN A 475 3.44 -13.52 -4.70
CA ASN A 475 2.79 -12.27 -5.14
C ASN A 475 3.59 -11.00 -4.76
N SER A 476 4.72 -11.13 -4.07
CA SER A 476 5.50 -10.00 -3.57
C SER A 476 6.30 -9.32 -4.69
N SER A 477 5.83 -8.16 -5.14
CA SER A 477 6.52 -7.36 -6.18
C SER A 477 7.97 -7.06 -5.82
N ASN A 478 8.25 -6.64 -4.57
CA ASN A 478 9.62 -6.38 -4.11
C ASN A 478 10.50 -7.64 -4.18
N THR A 479 10.02 -8.77 -3.68
CA THR A 479 10.80 -10.03 -3.67
C THR A 479 11.10 -10.49 -5.09
N TYR A 480 10.12 -10.36 -6.01
CA TYR A 480 10.31 -10.64 -7.43
C TYR A 480 11.40 -9.76 -8.06
N GLN A 481 11.47 -8.47 -7.72
CA GLN A 481 12.55 -7.62 -8.24
C GLN A 481 13.93 -8.03 -7.74
N LEU A 482 14.06 -8.42 -6.45
CA LEU A 482 15.32 -8.97 -5.92
C LEU A 482 15.72 -10.25 -6.66
N TYR A 483 14.76 -11.14 -6.92
CA TYR A 483 14.99 -12.34 -7.72
C TYR A 483 15.46 -12.00 -9.13
N ARG A 484 14.84 -11.04 -9.83
CA ARG A 484 15.28 -10.61 -11.17
C ARG A 484 16.73 -10.16 -11.19
N LEU A 485 17.17 -9.39 -10.18
CA LEU A 485 18.56 -8.95 -10.07
C LEU A 485 19.52 -10.14 -9.87
N CYS A 486 19.17 -11.08 -9.00
CA CYS A 486 19.96 -12.29 -8.81
C CYS A 486 20.01 -13.16 -10.07
N ALA A 487 18.87 -13.43 -10.71
CA ALA A 487 18.76 -14.26 -11.90
C ALA A 487 19.53 -13.64 -13.08
N GLN A 488 19.50 -12.32 -13.24
CA GLN A 488 20.29 -11.62 -14.26
C GLN A 488 21.81 -11.85 -14.08
N LYS A 489 22.29 -11.96 -12.84
CA LYS A 489 23.72 -12.11 -12.54
C LYS A 489 24.16 -13.58 -12.47
N LEU A 490 23.33 -14.44 -11.90
CA LEU A 490 23.68 -15.82 -11.51
C LEU A 490 23.00 -16.89 -12.38
N GLY A 491 22.03 -16.53 -13.21
CA GLY A 491 21.25 -17.47 -14.01
C GLY A 491 20.54 -18.50 -13.14
N ASP A 492 20.70 -19.77 -13.50
CA ASP A 492 20.03 -20.93 -12.88
C ASP A 492 20.46 -21.22 -11.44
N LYS A 493 21.44 -20.46 -10.92
CA LYS A 493 21.89 -20.53 -9.51
C LYS A 493 21.05 -19.64 -8.58
N ALA A 494 20.10 -18.85 -9.10
CA ALA A 494 19.20 -18.02 -8.32
C ALA A 494 17.86 -18.73 -8.09
N PHE A 495 17.52 -19.00 -6.84
CA PHE A 495 16.32 -19.75 -6.46
C PHE A 495 15.35 -18.86 -5.69
N PHE A 496 14.17 -18.64 -6.26
CA PHE A 496 13.02 -18.11 -5.53
C PHE A 496 12.34 -19.21 -4.71
N ILE A 497 12.27 -19.03 -3.39
CA ILE A 497 11.64 -19.96 -2.44
C ILE A 497 10.71 -19.23 -1.48
N GLN A 498 9.75 -19.95 -0.88
CA GLN A 498 8.87 -19.39 0.15
C GLN A 498 9.40 -19.68 1.56
N SER A 499 9.97 -20.87 1.77
CA SER A 499 10.40 -21.36 3.08
C SER A 499 11.48 -22.42 2.94
N GLU A 500 12.03 -22.85 4.07
CA GLU A 500 13.00 -23.94 4.19
C GLU A 500 12.48 -25.27 3.65
N THR A 501 11.17 -25.49 3.64
CA THR A 501 10.54 -26.69 3.07
C THR A 501 10.81 -26.84 1.56
N ASN A 502 11.14 -25.76 0.85
CA ASN A 502 11.53 -25.83 -0.56
C ASN A 502 12.92 -26.46 -0.75
N ILE A 503 13.72 -26.62 0.30
CA ILE A 503 15.05 -27.23 0.24
C ILE A 503 14.94 -28.72 0.58
N ARG A 504 14.84 -29.54 -0.47
CA ARG A 504 14.52 -30.97 -0.35
C ARG A 504 15.71 -31.79 0.14
N SER A 505 16.89 -31.56 -0.43
CA SER A 505 18.11 -32.32 -0.12
C SER A 505 19.36 -31.48 -0.39
N LEU A 506 20.55 -32.07 -0.20
CA LEU A 506 21.80 -31.45 -0.64
C LEU A 506 21.80 -31.18 -2.15
N SER A 507 21.07 -31.94 -2.96
CA SER A 507 21.12 -31.83 -4.43
C SER A 507 19.90 -31.17 -5.04
N GLU A 508 18.79 -31.00 -4.31
CA GLU A 508 17.51 -30.59 -4.89
C GLU A 508 16.85 -29.43 -4.14
N VAL A 509 16.34 -28.47 -4.92
CA VAL A 509 15.55 -27.34 -4.43
C VAL A 509 14.29 -27.16 -5.29
N GLU A 510 13.18 -26.89 -4.64
CA GLU A 510 11.95 -26.43 -5.29
C GLU A 510 12.05 -24.94 -5.59
N HIS A 511 12.15 -24.61 -6.88
CA HIS A 511 12.23 -23.26 -7.37
C HIS A 511 10.88 -22.80 -7.93
N TYR A 512 10.43 -21.61 -7.53
CA TYR A 512 9.27 -21.01 -8.18
C TYR A 512 9.64 -20.26 -9.45
N VAL A 513 9.11 -20.71 -10.57
CA VAL A 513 9.32 -20.12 -11.89
C VAL A 513 8.19 -19.12 -12.17
N PHE A 514 8.57 -17.87 -12.39
CA PHE A 514 7.62 -16.83 -12.78
C PHE A 514 7.30 -16.91 -14.29
N PRO A 515 6.06 -16.65 -14.70
CA PRO A 515 5.72 -16.59 -16.11
C PRO A 515 6.38 -15.34 -16.75
N ALA A 516 6.63 -15.39 -18.06
CA ALA A 516 7.24 -14.26 -18.79
C ALA A 516 6.45 -12.94 -18.64
N ALA A 517 5.12 -13.03 -18.48
CA ALA A 517 4.24 -11.89 -18.23
C ALA A 517 4.34 -11.30 -16.80
N GLY A 518 5.12 -11.92 -15.90
CA GLY A 518 5.37 -11.51 -14.52
C GLY A 518 4.39 -12.11 -13.49
N PRO A 519 4.62 -11.86 -12.19
CA PRO A 519 4.03 -12.61 -11.06
C PRO A 519 2.49 -12.65 -11.00
N ALA A 520 1.80 -11.72 -11.64
CA ALA A 520 0.33 -11.64 -11.60
C ALA A 520 -0.39 -12.78 -12.35
N HIS A 521 0.31 -13.51 -13.22
CA HIS A 521 -0.27 -14.50 -14.13
C HIS A 521 -0.18 -15.95 -13.62
N GLY A 522 0.36 -16.16 -12.42
CA GLY A 522 0.57 -17.49 -11.86
C GLY A 522 1.76 -18.19 -12.51
N GLY A 523 2.75 -18.53 -11.70
CA GLY A 523 3.86 -19.41 -12.04
C GLY A 523 3.68 -20.82 -11.50
N HIS A 524 4.67 -21.67 -11.73
CA HIS A 524 4.71 -23.06 -11.29
C HIS A 524 5.98 -23.33 -10.47
N VAL A 525 6.01 -24.48 -9.81
CA VAL A 525 7.19 -24.95 -9.05
C VAL A 525 7.90 -26.02 -9.87
N GLU A 526 9.22 -25.89 -9.98
CA GLU A 526 10.10 -26.88 -10.58
C GLU A 526 11.11 -27.37 -9.55
N VAL A 527 11.63 -28.58 -9.75
CA VAL A 527 12.70 -29.14 -8.91
C VAL A 527 14.00 -29.01 -9.67
N ASN A 528 14.92 -28.21 -9.15
CA ASN A 528 16.18 -27.90 -9.80
C ASN A 528 17.34 -28.52 -9.01
N SER A 529 18.44 -28.80 -9.72
CA SER A 529 19.69 -29.17 -9.06
C SER A 529 20.23 -27.97 -8.30
N LEU A 530 20.53 -28.15 -7.01
CA LEU A 530 21.07 -27.09 -6.16
C LEU A 530 22.54 -26.80 -6.49
N TRP A 531 23.30 -27.84 -6.81
CA TRP A 531 24.71 -27.74 -7.21
C TRP A 531 24.85 -28.23 -8.64
N PRO A 532 25.30 -27.38 -9.59
CA PRO A 532 25.71 -27.85 -10.90
C PRO A 532 26.83 -28.91 -10.78
N GLU A 533 26.89 -29.89 -11.69
CA GLU A 533 27.93 -30.93 -11.67
C GLU A 533 29.35 -30.34 -11.68
N ALA A 534 29.56 -29.19 -12.34
CA ALA A 534 30.83 -28.46 -12.36
C ALA A 534 31.23 -27.85 -10.98
N SER A 535 30.33 -27.85 -10.00
CA SER A 535 30.54 -27.36 -8.65
C SER A 535 30.90 -28.46 -7.66
N SER A 536 31.05 -29.73 -8.07
CA SER A 536 31.39 -30.86 -7.19
C SER A 536 32.86 -30.88 -6.72
N GLY A 537 33.40 -29.72 -6.31
CA GLY A 537 34.74 -29.56 -5.76
C GLY A 537 34.77 -29.49 -4.23
N GLN A 538 35.87 -29.94 -3.61
CA GLN A 538 36.15 -29.87 -2.18
C GLN A 538 36.38 -28.41 -1.73
N GLY A 539 35.36 -27.78 -1.16
CA GLY A 539 35.46 -26.43 -0.58
C GLY A 539 34.13 -25.95 -0.01
N PRO A 540 34.13 -24.92 0.86
CA PRO A 540 32.91 -24.36 1.42
C PRO A 540 31.96 -23.83 0.33
N ARG A 541 30.66 -24.08 0.47
CA ARG A 541 29.63 -23.50 -0.41
C ARG A 541 29.39 -22.03 -0.09
N HIS A 542 29.48 -21.17 -1.08
CA HIS A 542 29.25 -19.73 -0.93
C HIS A 542 27.83 -19.36 -1.39
N ILE A 543 26.95 -19.03 -0.44
CA ILE A 543 25.52 -18.89 -0.69
C ILE A 543 25.06 -17.47 -0.34
N LEU A 544 24.42 -16.77 -1.27
CA LEU A 544 23.71 -15.55 -0.95
C LEU A 544 22.32 -15.87 -0.41
N ILE A 545 21.93 -15.24 0.71
CA ILE A 545 20.55 -15.33 1.22
C ILE A 545 20.00 -13.93 1.39
N THR A 546 18.82 -13.70 0.83
CA THR A 546 18.07 -12.47 1.04
C THR A 546 16.58 -12.75 1.16
N GLY A 547 15.85 -11.83 1.80
CA GLY A 547 14.41 -11.86 1.91
C GLY A 547 13.82 -10.54 1.41
N GLY A 548 12.65 -10.59 0.77
CA GLY A 548 11.96 -9.37 0.38
C GLY A 548 11.45 -8.55 1.57
N ALA A 549 10.97 -7.33 1.29
CA ALA A 549 10.45 -6.41 2.31
C ALA A 549 9.27 -6.94 3.14
N SER A 550 8.65 -8.04 2.70
CA SER A 550 7.58 -8.76 3.37
C SER A 550 8.01 -10.12 3.95
N CYS A 551 9.31 -10.44 3.96
CA CYS A 551 9.83 -11.70 4.50
C CYS A 551 10.11 -11.57 6.01
N PRO A 552 9.50 -12.42 6.86
CA PRO A 552 9.86 -12.53 8.27
C PRO A 552 11.29 -13.03 8.46
N ASP A 553 11.94 -12.57 9.52
CA ASP A 553 13.32 -12.94 9.83
C ASP A 553 13.45 -14.39 10.27
N GLY A 554 12.41 -14.94 10.91
CA GLY A 554 12.37 -16.35 11.34
C GLY A 554 12.51 -17.30 10.16
N VAL A 555 11.82 -17.04 9.04
CA VAL A 555 11.90 -17.85 7.82
C VAL A 555 13.33 -17.86 7.25
N ILE A 556 14.04 -16.72 7.30
CA ILE A 556 15.43 -16.63 6.84
C ILE A 556 16.35 -17.51 7.70
N GLN A 557 16.18 -17.47 9.03
CA GLN A 557 16.94 -18.32 9.93
C GLN A 557 16.61 -19.81 9.74
N GLN A 558 15.34 -20.15 9.49
CA GLN A 558 14.90 -21.52 9.21
C GLN A 558 15.54 -22.05 7.92
N VAL A 559 15.63 -21.23 6.87
CA VAL A 559 16.34 -21.58 5.62
C VAL A 559 17.82 -21.86 5.88
N ILE A 560 18.52 -20.98 6.62
CA ILE A 560 19.93 -21.21 7.01
C ILE A 560 20.07 -22.51 7.81
N THR A 561 19.18 -22.73 8.78
CA THR A 561 19.17 -23.93 9.63
C THR A 561 18.98 -25.19 8.78
N ARG A 562 18.06 -25.15 7.82
CA ARG A 562 17.78 -26.26 6.91
C ARG A 562 18.97 -26.58 6.02
N ILE A 563 19.57 -25.58 5.37
CA ILE A 563 20.76 -25.80 4.54
C ILE A 563 21.88 -26.41 5.38
N ASN A 564 22.17 -25.84 6.55
CA ASN A 564 23.20 -26.35 7.46
C ASN A 564 22.94 -27.81 7.87
N SER A 565 21.67 -28.19 8.12
CA SER A 565 21.31 -29.55 8.53
C SER A 565 21.59 -30.63 7.47
N LEU A 566 21.82 -30.23 6.22
CA LEU A 566 22.11 -31.12 5.12
C LEU A 566 23.60 -31.49 5.02
N PHE A 567 24.47 -30.78 5.75
CA PHE A 567 25.91 -31.06 5.81
C PHE A 567 26.27 -31.87 7.08
N PRO A 568 27.41 -32.59 7.09
CA PRO A 568 27.88 -33.28 8.29
C PRO A 568 28.05 -32.32 9.47
N ALA A 569 27.52 -32.68 10.64
CA ALA A 569 27.57 -31.83 11.83
C ALA A 569 29.00 -31.47 12.28
N SER A 570 29.99 -32.31 11.95
CA SER A 570 31.42 -32.05 12.22
C SER A 570 32.02 -30.93 11.37
N GLU A 571 31.37 -30.57 10.27
CA GLU A 571 31.85 -29.55 9.32
C GLU A 571 31.07 -28.23 9.45
N ILE A 572 30.05 -28.20 10.32
CA ILE A 572 29.15 -27.06 10.52
C ILE A 572 29.33 -26.47 11.91
N ARG A 573 29.63 -25.17 11.97
CA ARG A 573 29.63 -24.40 13.22
C ARG A 573 28.19 -24.18 13.70
N SER A 574 27.97 -24.11 15.00
CA SER A 574 26.62 -23.83 15.51
C SER A 574 26.19 -22.39 15.22
N ILE A 575 24.87 -22.14 15.11
CA ILE A 575 24.34 -20.78 14.97
C ILE A 575 24.78 -19.90 16.15
N ALA A 576 24.83 -20.46 17.36
CA ALA A 576 25.27 -19.75 18.55
C ALA A 576 26.74 -19.27 18.43
N ASP A 577 27.64 -20.11 17.92
CA ASP A 577 29.05 -19.75 17.75
C ASP A 577 29.24 -18.66 16.69
N VAL A 578 28.49 -18.73 15.59
CA VAL A 578 28.53 -17.71 14.54
C VAL A 578 27.95 -16.39 15.05
N GLN A 579 26.81 -16.45 15.75
CA GLN A 579 26.17 -15.28 16.34
C GLN A 579 27.08 -14.58 17.36
N ALA A 580 27.71 -15.33 18.28
CA ALA A 580 28.63 -14.77 19.26
C ALA A 580 29.81 -14.04 18.59
N GLY A 581 30.28 -14.55 17.43
CA GLY A 581 31.30 -13.88 16.61
C GLY A 581 30.83 -12.53 16.06
N ILE A 582 29.58 -12.44 15.59
CA ILE A 582 28.98 -11.19 15.09
C ILE A 582 28.85 -10.17 16.23
N GLU A 583 28.35 -10.59 17.39
CA GLU A 583 28.16 -9.72 18.55
C GLU A 583 29.49 -9.21 19.10
N ALA A 584 30.52 -10.06 19.16
CA ALA A 584 31.86 -9.65 19.56
C ALA A 584 32.49 -8.63 18.60
N PHE A 585 32.18 -8.71 17.30
CA PHE A 585 32.57 -7.69 16.33
C PHE A 585 31.79 -6.38 16.55
N ALA A 586 30.48 -6.47 16.83
CA ALA A 586 29.61 -5.33 17.09
C ALA A 586 30.07 -4.49 18.29
N ILE A 587 30.54 -5.13 19.36
CA ILE A 587 31.02 -4.44 20.57
C ILE A 587 32.32 -3.64 20.31
N LYS A 588 33.12 -4.09 19.34
CA LYS A 588 34.45 -3.49 19.04
C LYS A 588 34.39 -2.35 18.02
N ALA A 589 33.29 -2.23 17.26
CA ALA A 589 33.13 -1.32 16.12
C ALA A 589 32.05 -0.25 16.37
#